data_AF-F0UX31-F1
#
_entry.id   AF-F0UX31-F1
#
_cell.length_a   1.000
_cell.length_b   1.000
_cell.length_c   1.000
_cell.angle_alpha   90.00
_cell.angle_beta   90.00
_cell.angle_gamma   90.00
#
_symmetry.space_group_name_H-M   'P 1'
#
loop_
_entity.id
_entity.type
_entity.pdbx_description
1 polymer ?
#
loop_
_entity_poly.entity_id
_entity_poly.type
_entity_poly.pdbx_seq_one_letter_code
_entity_poly.pdbx_strand_id
1 'polypeptide(L)'
;FDTVDDWLRRDRFVFVGWSGLLLFPCAYFALGGWFTGTTFVTSWYTHGLASSYLEGCNFLTAAVSTPANSLAHSLLLLWGPEAQGDFTRWCQLGGLWTFVALHGAFGLIGFMLRQFELARSVQLRPYNAIAFSAPIAVFVSVFLIYPLGQSGWFFAPSFGVAAIFRFILFFQGFHNWTLNPFHMMGVAGVLGAALLCAIHGATVENTLFEDGDGANTFRAFNPTQAEETYSMVTANRFWSQIFGVAFSNKRWLHFFMLFVPVTGSWMSAIGVVGLALNLRAYDFVSQEIRAAEDPESETFYTKNILLNEGIRAWMAAQDQPHENLIFPEEVLPRGNAL
;
A
#
# COMPACT_ATOMS: atom_id res chain seq x y z
N PHE A 1 0.95 28.21 -27.38
CA PHE A 1 1.04 26.85 -26.85
C PHE A 1 2.50 26.40 -26.84
N ASP A 2 3.18 26.43 -27.99
CA ASP A 2 4.54 25.90 -28.16
C ASP A 2 5.58 26.55 -27.23
N THR A 3 5.55 27.88 -27.07
CA THR A 3 6.46 28.57 -26.13
C THR A 3 6.31 28.10 -24.67
N VAL A 4 5.10 27.69 -24.28
CA VAL A 4 4.85 27.14 -22.94
C VAL A 4 5.36 25.70 -22.85
N ASP A 5 5.16 24.89 -23.90
CA ASP A 5 5.72 23.53 -23.99
C ASP A 5 7.25 23.54 -23.91
N ASP A 6 7.91 24.42 -24.67
CA ASP A 6 9.36 24.63 -24.62
C ASP A 6 9.82 24.99 -23.21
N TRP A 7 9.08 25.85 -22.51
CA TRP A 7 9.39 26.21 -21.14
C TRP A 7 9.19 25.02 -20.18
N LEU A 8 8.11 24.25 -20.31
CA LEU A 8 7.83 23.13 -19.41
C LEU A 8 8.84 21.99 -19.56
N ARG A 9 9.35 21.78 -20.78
CA ARG A 9 10.24 20.65 -21.11
C ARG A 9 11.73 20.93 -21.02
N ARG A 10 12.17 22.12 -20.60
CA ARG A 10 13.62 22.39 -20.51
C ARG A 10 14.29 21.41 -19.57
N ASP A 11 15.47 20.96 -19.98
CA ASP A 11 16.37 20.21 -19.14
C ASP A 11 16.86 21.09 -17.97
N ARG A 12 16.62 20.60 -16.76
CA ARG A 12 16.88 21.32 -15.50
C ARG A 12 16.92 20.30 -14.36
N PHE A 13 17.45 20.73 -13.22
CA PHE A 13 17.59 19.88 -12.03
C PHE A 13 16.31 19.12 -11.65
N VAL A 14 15.15 19.79 -11.66
CA VAL A 14 13.83 19.16 -11.53
C VAL A 14 13.02 19.41 -12.80
N PHE A 15 12.99 18.44 -13.72
CA PHE A 15 12.13 18.50 -14.90
C PHE A 15 10.69 18.84 -14.50
N VAL A 16 10.00 19.70 -15.25
CA VAL A 16 8.60 20.07 -14.94
C VAL A 16 7.63 19.26 -15.78
N GLY A 17 7.60 19.50 -17.09
CA GLY A 17 6.65 18.88 -18.01
C GLY A 17 5.20 19.31 -17.77
N TRP A 18 4.31 18.97 -18.70
CA TRP A 18 2.87 19.16 -18.53
C TRP A 18 2.34 18.37 -17.34
N SER A 19 2.88 17.17 -17.13
CA SER A 19 2.60 16.32 -15.97
C SER A 19 2.88 17.02 -14.63
N GLY A 20 3.89 17.89 -14.59
CA GLY A 20 4.29 18.64 -13.40
C GLY A 20 3.22 19.60 -12.89
N LEU A 21 2.38 20.13 -13.78
CA LEU A 21 1.29 21.03 -13.41
C LEU A 21 0.22 20.35 -12.56
N LEU A 22 0.05 19.03 -12.71
CA LEU A 22 -0.78 18.21 -11.84
C LEU A 22 0.02 17.65 -10.66
N LEU A 23 1.18 17.05 -10.94
CA LEU A 23 1.98 16.33 -9.95
C LEU A 23 2.41 17.22 -8.79
N PHE A 24 3.05 18.36 -9.07
CA PHE A 24 3.69 19.14 -8.00
C PHE A 24 2.70 19.70 -6.97
N PRO A 25 1.61 20.41 -7.35
CA PRO A 25 0.67 20.89 -6.36
C PRO A 25 0.01 19.74 -5.60
N CYS A 26 -0.42 18.68 -6.28
CA CYS A 26 -1.09 17.55 -5.64
C CYS A 26 -0.16 16.78 -4.68
N ALA A 27 1.06 16.44 -5.09
CA ALA A 27 2.01 15.76 -4.22
C ALA A 27 2.44 16.65 -3.04
N TYR A 28 2.65 17.95 -3.27
CA TYR A 28 2.99 18.90 -2.22
C TYR A 28 1.88 19.04 -1.18
N PHE A 29 0.63 19.14 -1.62
CA PHE A 29 -0.52 19.22 -0.71
C PHE A 29 -0.78 17.91 0.03
N ALA A 30 -0.66 16.76 -0.61
CA ALA A 30 -0.82 15.47 0.07
C ALA A 30 0.23 15.29 1.17
N LEU A 31 1.51 15.53 0.85
CA LEU A 31 2.60 15.40 1.81
C LEU A 31 2.53 16.46 2.91
N GLY A 32 2.30 17.72 2.53
CA GLY A 32 2.17 18.84 3.47
C GLY A 32 0.96 18.69 4.39
N GLY A 33 -0.17 18.20 3.88
CA GLY A 33 -1.37 17.89 4.67
C GLY A 33 -1.10 16.78 5.69
N TRP A 34 -0.37 15.74 5.30
CA TRP A 34 0.04 14.67 6.22
C TRP A 34 0.96 15.18 7.34
N PHE A 35 2.00 15.96 7.00
CA PHE A 35 2.87 16.57 8.02
C PHE A 35 2.13 17.54 8.93
N THR A 36 1.24 18.36 8.37
CA THR A 36 0.43 19.30 9.15
C THR A 36 -0.47 18.55 10.13
N GLY A 37 -1.17 17.53 9.66
CA GLY A 37 -2.10 16.76 10.48
C GLY A 37 -1.39 15.99 11.59
N THR A 38 -0.36 15.21 11.25
CA THR A 38 0.44 14.46 12.24
C THR A 38 1.18 15.35 13.23
N THR A 39 1.43 16.61 12.91
CA THR A 39 2.09 17.54 13.84
C THR A 39 1.10 18.25 14.76
N PHE A 40 -0.05 18.68 14.26
CA PHE A 40 -0.90 19.65 14.97
C PHE A 40 -2.37 19.25 15.14
N VAL A 41 -2.87 18.21 14.48
CA VAL A 41 -4.32 17.96 14.38
C VAL A 41 -4.77 16.74 15.16
N THR A 42 -5.79 16.96 15.99
CA THR A 42 -6.44 15.93 16.80
C THR A 42 -7.40 15.07 16.00
N SER A 43 -7.61 13.83 16.48
CA SER A 43 -8.67 12.93 16.04
C SER A 43 -9.73 12.74 17.13
N TRP A 44 -9.77 13.63 18.13
CA TRP A 44 -10.68 13.52 19.27
C TRP A 44 -12.16 13.51 18.85
N TYR A 45 -12.53 14.36 17.89
CA TYR A 45 -13.92 14.52 17.46
C TYR A 45 -14.39 13.46 16.46
N THR A 46 -13.46 12.74 15.84
CA THR A 46 -13.77 11.70 14.84
C THR A 46 -13.61 10.28 15.39
N HIS A 47 -12.62 10.06 16.25
CA HIS A 47 -12.25 8.75 16.79
C HIS A 47 -12.09 8.72 18.32
N GLY A 48 -12.13 9.86 19.02
CA GLY A 48 -11.81 9.90 20.45
C GLY A 48 -10.32 9.66 20.75
N LEU A 49 -9.44 10.00 19.80
CA LEU A 49 -7.99 9.73 19.88
C LEU A 49 -7.16 11.01 19.83
N ALA A 50 -6.07 11.02 20.61
CA ALA A 50 -4.92 11.88 20.32
C ALA A 50 -4.18 11.33 19.10
N SER A 51 -3.77 12.19 18.16
CA SER A 51 -3.17 11.75 16.90
C SER A 51 -2.04 12.64 16.39
N SER A 52 -1.56 13.59 17.19
CA SER A 52 -0.53 14.53 16.76
C SER A 52 0.62 14.68 17.74
N TYR A 53 1.78 15.13 17.24
CA TYR A 53 2.92 15.48 18.09
C TYR A 53 2.55 16.54 19.14
N LEU A 54 1.67 17.49 18.79
CA LEU A 54 1.15 18.49 19.71
C LEU A 54 0.42 17.87 20.91
N GLU A 55 -0.25 16.74 20.71
CA GLU A 55 -0.96 16.01 21.77
C GLU A 55 -0.07 14.98 22.48
N GLY A 56 1.20 14.87 22.11
CA GLY A 56 2.16 13.94 22.71
C GLY A 56 2.30 12.59 22.00
N CYS A 57 1.73 12.41 20.81
CA CYS A 57 2.03 11.25 19.98
C CYS A 57 3.50 11.26 19.55
N ASN A 58 4.02 10.09 19.16
CA ASN A 58 5.34 9.96 18.54
C ASN A 58 5.18 9.59 17.06
N PHE A 59 6.29 9.42 16.34
CA PHE A 59 6.26 9.11 14.90
C PHE A 59 5.43 7.86 14.57
N LEU A 60 5.41 6.87 15.47
CA LEU A 60 4.65 5.64 15.28
C LEU A 60 3.15 5.85 15.50
N THR A 61 2.76 6.73 16.41
CA THR A 61 1.36 6.87 16.85
C THR A 61 0.64 8.07 16.26
N ALA A 62 1.35 9.05 15.71
CA ALA A 62 0.74 10.18 15.02
C ALA A 62 0.07 9.74 13.71
N ALA A 63 -1.11 10.30 13.40
CA ALA A 63 -1.89 9.96 12.23
C ALA A 63 -2.75 11.13 11.75
N VAL A 64 -3.01 11.19 10.45
CA VAL A 64 -4.17 11.91 9.93
C VAL A 64 -5.33 10.91 9.84
N SER A 65 -6.23 10.97 10.82
CA SER A 65 -7.31 9.98 10.93
C SER A 65 -8.50 10.29 10.05
N THR A 66 -9.24 9.24 9.68
CA THR A 66 -10.44 9.31 8.86
C THR A 66 -11.53 10.18 9.49
N PRO A 67 -12.45 10.74 8.70
CA PRO A 67 -13.62 11.44 9.21
C PRO A 67 -14.54 10.50 10.02
N ALA A 68 -15.40 11.07 10.86
CA ALA A 68 -16.39 10.31 11.63
C ALA A 68 -17.35 9.54 10.71
N ASN A 69 -17.86 8.39 11.15
CA ASN A 69 -18.76 7.57 10.34
C ASN A 69 -20.06 8.28 9.93
N SER A 70 -20.53 9.25 10.73
CA SER A 70 -21.70 10.08 10.40
C SER A 70 -21.51 10.97 9.15
N LEU A 71 -20.27 11.18 8.71
CA LEU A 71 -19.95 11.92 7.50
C LEU A 71 -19.92 11.05 6.25
N ALA A 72 -20.11 9.72 6.41
CA ALA A 72 -20.18 8.73 5.36
C ALA A 72 -19.06 8.93 4.31
N HIS A 73 -19.44 9.19 3.05
CA HIS A 73 -18.52 9.40 1.94
C HIS A 73 -18.43 10.86 1.50
N SER A 74 -18.77 11.82 2.35
CA SER A 74 -18.64 13.25 2.01
C SER A 74 -17.22 13.54 1.52
N LEU A 75 -17.11 14.31 0.42
CA LEU A 75 -15.81 14.81 -0.03
C LEU A 75 -15.14 15.70 1.02
N LEU A 76 -15.94 16.21 1.97
CA LEU A 76 -15.52 17.04 3.07
C LEU A 76 -14.65 18.19 2.56
N LEU A 77 -15.18 18.92 1.58
CA LEU A 77 -14.49 20.07 1.01
C LEU A 77 -14.46 21.19 2.05
N LEU A 78 -13.39 21.98 2.08
CA LEU A 78 -13.29 23.11 3.02
C LEU A 78 -14.48 24.08 2.88
N TRP A 79 -14.89 24.36 1.65
CA TRP A 79 -16.07 25.17 1.33
C TRP A 79 -17.38 24.37 1.27
N GLY A 80 -17.35 23.09 1.64
CA GLY A 80 -18.50 22.20 1.67
C GLY A 80 -19.47 22.54 2.81
N PRO A 81 -20.66 21.93 2.82
CA PRO A 81 -21.71 22.24 3.80
C PRO A 81 -21.35 21.85 5.25
N GLU A 82 -20.41 20.93 5.44
CA GLU A 82 -19.98 20.46 6.76
C GLU A 82 -19.05 21.47 7.46
N ALA A 83 -18.11 22.05 6.70
CA ALA A 83 -17.10 22.98 7.22
C ALA A 83 -17.42 24.45 6.96
N GLN A 84 -18.18 24.77 5.91
CA GLN A 84 -18.66 26.11 5.56
C GLN A 84 -17.54 27.18 5.52
N GLY A 85 -16.34 26.77 5.09
CA GLY A 85 -15.16 27.63 5.03
C GLY A 85 -14.38 27.78 6.34
N ASP A 86 -14.86 27.23 7.45
CA ASP A 86 -14.14 27.22 8.72
C ASP A 86 -13.05 26.13 8.70
N PHE A 87 -11.80 26.57 8.53
CA PHE A 87 -10.64 25.68 8.47
C PHE A 87 -10.41 24.89 9.77
N THR A 88 -10.66 25.49 10.93
CA THR A 88 -10.48 24.81 12.22
C THR A 88 -11.50 23.69 12.37
N ARG A 89 -12.77 23.96 12.06
CA ARG A 89 -13.81 22.93 12.08
C ARG A 89 -13.54 21.85 11.05
N TRP A 90 -13.11 22.22 9.85
CA TRP A 90 -12.72 21.27 8.81
C TRP A 90 -11.64 20.29 9.29
N CYS A 91 -10.60 20.77 9.97
CA CYS A 91 -9.58 19.92 10.59
C CYS A 91 -10.18 18.99 11.65
N GLN A 92 -11.04 19.52 12.54
CA GLN A 92 -11.71 18.73 13.59
C GLN A 92 -12.65 17.65 13.04
N LEU A 93 -13.25 17.88 11.87
CA LEU A 93 -14.13 16.94 11.19
C LEU A 93 -13.38 15.85 10.38
N GLY A 94 -12.04 15.87 10.38
CA GLY A 94 -11.22 14.93 9.62
C GLY A 94 -11.03 15.30 8.15
N GLY A 95 -11.25 16.56 7.77
CA GLY A 95 -11.12 17.01 6.37
C GLY A 95 -9.73 16.85 5.78
N LEU A 96 -8.68 16.89 6.62
CA LEU A 96 -7.32 16.58 6.17
C LEU A 96 -7.18 15.17 5.61
N TRP A 97 -8.01 14.21 6.04
CA TRP A 97 -7.95 12.86 5.48
C TRP A 97 -8.40 12.82 4.02
N THR A 98 -9.56 13.40 3.68
CA THR A 98 -10.02 13.46 2.28
C THR A 98 -9.10 14.34 1.44
N PHE A 99 -8.57 15.43 2.02
CA PHE A 99 -7.57 16.27 1.36
C PHE A 99 -6.32 15.49 0.96
N VAL A 100 -5.72 14.75 1.90
CA VAL A 100 -4.53 13.93 1.64
C VAL A 100 -4.84 12.80 0.67
N ALA A 101 -5.97 12.10 0.83
CA ALA A 101 -6.36 11.00 -0.05
C ALA A 101 -6.59 11.47 -1.49
N LEU A 102 -7.34 12.55 -1.70
CA LEU A 102 -7.68 13.04 -3.03
C LEU A 102 -6.50 13.71 -3.73
N HIS A 103 -5.76 14.59 -3.04
CA HIS A 103 -4.52 15.15 -3.62
C HIS A 103 -3.48 14.06 -3.85
N GLY A 104 -3.40 13.05 -2.98
CA GLY A 104 -2.56 11.87 -3.17
C GLY A 104 -2.93 11.12 -4.45
N ALA A 105 -4.21 10.84 -4.67
CA ALA A 105 -4.71 10.18 -5.88
C ALA A 105 -4.32 10.94 -7.16
N PHE A 106 -4.59 12.25 -7.20
CA PHE A 106 -4.21 13.09 -8.34
C PHE A 106 -2.69 13.23 -8.50
N GLY A 107 -1.93 13.24 -7.40
CA GLY A 107 -0.47 13.22 -7.40
C GLY A 107 0.07 11.94 -8.04
N LEU A 108 -0.51 10.78 -7.72
CA LEU A 108 -0.14 9.50 -8.34
C LEU A 108 -0.45 9.48 -9.85
N ILE A 109 -1.60 10.05 -10.27
CA ILE A 109 -1.92 10.25 -11.69
C ILE A 109 -0.85 11.12 -12.36
N GLY A 110 -0.54 12.28 -11.75
CA GLY A 110 0.51 13.18 -12.23
C GLY A 110 1.88 12.50 -12.34
N PHE A 111 2.23 11.63 -11.39
CA PHE A 111 3.48 10.88 -11.40
C PHE A 111 3.53 9.86 -12.53
N MET A 112 2.45 9.12 -12.77
CA MET A 112 2.37 8.18 -13.90
C MET A 112 2.44 8.90 -15.24
N LEU A 113 1.74 10.04 -15.37
CA LEU A 113 1.83 10.91 -16.56
C LEU A 113 3.25 11.42 -16.77
N ARG A 114 3.96 11.76 -15.70
CA ARG A 114 5.37 12.18 -15.76
C ARG A 114 6.27 11.06 -16.28
N GLN A 115 6.07 9.83 -15.84
CA GLN A 115 6.82 8.67 -16.34
C GLN A 115 6.61 8.48 -17.84
N PHE A 116 5.37 8.63 -18.33
CA PHE A 116 5.08 8.62 -19.78
C PHE A 116 5.73 9.79 -20.52
N GLU A 117 5.62 11.00 -20.00
CA GLU A 117 6.16 12.22 -20.62
C GLU A 117 7.68 12.16 -20.74
N LEU A 118 8.37 11.74 -19.68
CA LEU A 118 9.82 11.54 -19.69
C LEU A 118 10.22 10.41 -20.64
N ALA A 119 9.58 9.24 -20.56
CA ALA A 119 9.87 8.12 -21.47
C ALA A 119 9.71 8.52 -22.93
N ARG A 120 8.69 9.33 -23.25
CA ARG A 120 8.50 9.87 -24.60
C ARG A 120 9.61 10.86 -24.98
N SER A 121 10.00 11.74 -24.07
CA SER A 121 11.02 12.77 -24.32
C SER A 121 12.41 12.18 -24.54
N VAL A 122 12.76 11.10 -23.83
CA VAL A 122 14.03 10.38 -24.01
C VAL A 122 13.92 9.14 -24.93
N GLN A 123 12.79 8.97 -25.62
CA GLN A 123 12.55 7.89 -26.58
C GLN A 123 12.71 6.45 -26.03
N LEU A 124 12.37 6.25 -24.76
CA LEU A 124 12.35 4.95 -24.11
C LEU A 124 10.93 4.33 -24.11
N ARG A 125 10.85 3.00 -24.01
CA ARG A 125 9.57 2.29 -23.84
C ARG A 125 9.04 2.55 -22.42
N PRO A 126 7.74 2.84 -22.23
CA PRO A 126 7.21 3.34 -20.96
C PRO A 126 6.92 2.23 -19.90
N TYR A 127 7.75 1.21 -19.78
CA TYR A 127 7.52 0.09 -18.85
C TYR A 127 7.54 0.52 -17.38
N ASN A 128 8.25 1.59 -17.03
CA ASN A 128 8.23 2.14 -15.68
C ASN A 128 6.85 2.73 -15.32
N ALA A 129 6.20 3.43 -16.26
CA ALA A 129 4.82 3.90 -16.09
C ALA A 129 3.84 2.73 -15.96
N ILE A 130 3.99 1.68 -16.79
CA ILE A 130 3.16 0.47 -16.71
C ILE A 130 3.33 -0.21 -15.34
N ALA A 131 4.55 -0.35 -14.84
CA ALA A 131 4.80 -0.93 -13.52
C ALA A 131 4.17 -0.10 -12.40
N PHE A 132 4.13 1.23 -12.54
CA PHE A 132 3.52 2.14 -11.58
C PHE A 132 1.99 2.04 -11.50
N SER A 133 1.35 1.31 -12.42
CA SER A 133 -0.06 0.96 -12.29
C SER A 133 -0.38 0.13 -11.05
N ALA A 134 0.56 -0.70 -10.56
CA ALA A 134 0.38 -1.49 -9.35
C ALA A 134 0.22 -0.62 -8.08
N PRO A 135 1.13 0.33 -7.78
CA PRO A 135 0.92 1.31 -6.71
C PRO A 135 -0.41 2.06 -6.81
N ILE A 136 -0.82 2.47 -8.02
CA ILE A 136 -2.12 3.14 -8.23
C ILE A 136 -3.28 2.21 -7.90
N ALA A 137 -3.25 0.97 -8.38
CA ALA A 137 -4.31 -0.02 -8.11
C ALA A 137 -4.46 -0.28 -6.60
N VAL A 138 -3.35 -0.42 -5.88
CA VAL A 138 -3.36 -0.58 -4.41
C VAL A 138 -3.91 0.67 -3.73
N PHE A 139 -3.43 1.86 -4.07
CA PHE A 139 -3.91 3.09 -3.45
C PHE A 139 -5.42 3.30 -3.68
N VAL A 140 -5.87 3.16 -4.93
CA VAL A 140 -7.28 3.34 -5.30
C VAL A 140 -8.16 2.27 -4.65
N SER A 141 -7.75 1.00 -4.67
CA SER A 141 -8.56 -0.07 -4.05
C SER A 141 -8.68 0.09 -2.54
N VAL A 142 -7.60 0.43 -1.84
CA VAL A 142 -7.55 0.48 -0.37
C VAL A 142 -8.10 1.80 0.19
N PHE A 143 -7.72 2.94 -0.38
CA PHE A 143 -8.08 4.25 0.19
C PHE A 143 -9.34 4.85 -0.41
N LEU A 144 -9.82 4.34 -1.56
CA LEU A 144 -11.03 4.85 -2.20
C LEU A 144 -12.11 3.78 -2.33
N ILE A 145 -11.86 2.68 -3.05
CA ILE A 145 -12.91 1.68 -3.34
C ILE A 145 -13.37 0.96 -2.06
N TYR A 146 -12.45 0.50 -1.22
CA TYR A 146 -12.79 -0.19 0.03
C TYR A 146 -13.75 0.63 0.90
N PRO A 147 -13.40 1.86 1.34
CA PRO A 147 -14.33 2.65 2.15
C PRO A 147 -15.60 3.08 1.40
N LEU A 148 -15.56 3.25 0.07
CA LEU A 148 -16.77 3.51 -0.73
C LEU A 148 -17.76 2.35 -0.73
N GLY A 149 -17.30 1.11 -0.60
CA GLY A 149 -18.17 -0.06 -0.41
C GLY A 149 -18.62 -0.26 1.03
N GLN A 150 -17.89 0.29 2.00
CA GLN A 150 -18.27 0.31 3.41
C GLN A 150 -19.18 1.52 3.72
N SER A 151 -19.57 1.69 4.99
CA SER A 151 -20.50 2.75 5.41
C SER A 151 -19.94 4.18 5.31
N GLY A 152 -18.62 4.36 5.25
CA GLY A 152 -18.01 5.67 5.13
C GLY A 152 -16.49 5.65 5.11
N TRP A 153 -15.89 6.83 4.94
CA TRP A 153 -14.44 7.03 5.01
C TRP A 153 -13.85 6.60 6.34
N PHE A 154 -14.64 6.57 7.43
CA PHE A 154 -14.22 6.13 8.75
C PHE A 154 -13.44 4.79 8.72
N PHE A 155 -13.89 3.85 7.88
CA PHE A 155 -13.29 2.52 7.76
C PHE A 155 -12.09 2.45 6.82
N ALA A 156 -11.75 3.52 6.11
CA ALA A 156 -10.51 3.58 5.34
C ALA A 156 -9.29 3.52 6.28
N PRO A 157 -8.09 3.22 5.77
CA PRO A 157 -6.89 3.38 6.57
C PRO A 157 -6.66 4.86 6.89
N SER A 158 -6.40 5.14 8.16
CA SER A 158 -5.89 6.44 8.60
C SER A 158 -4.40 6.56 8.27
N PHE A 159 -3.91 7.75 7.91
CA PHE A 159 -2.53 7.94 7.47
C PHE A 159 -1.56 8.07 8.66
N GLY A 160 -1.19 6.95 9.27
CA GLY A 160 -0.20 6.88 10.35
C GLY A 160 0.30 5.45 10.57
N VAL A 161 1.48 5.27 11.17
CA VAL A 161 2.12 3.94 11.25
C VAL A 161 1.27 2.95 12.07
N ALA A 162 0.94 3.30 13.33
CA ALA A 162 0.09 2.47 14.18
C ALA A 162 -1.34 2.34 13.63
N ALA A 163 -1.85 3.39 12.97
CA ALA A 163 -3.15 3.35 12.30
C ALA A 163 -3.23 2.31 11.18
N ILE A 164 -2.14 2.15 10.39
CA ILE A 164 -2.04 1.09 9.39
C ILE A 164 -1.94 -0.28 10.05
N PHE A 165 -1.22 -0.43 11.18
CA PHE A 165 -1.22 -1.69 11.93
C PHE A 165 -2.61 -2.07 12.42
N ARG A 166 -3.36 -1.11 12.99
CA ARG A 166 -4.77 -1.31 13.34
C ARG A 166 -5.57 -1.78 12.13
N PHE A 167 -5.40 -1.17 10.95
CA PHE A 167 -6.12 -1.55 9.74
C PHE A 167 -5.82 -3.00 9.31
N ILE A 168 -4.57 -3.45 9.43
CA ILE A 168 -4.18 -4.85 9.17
C ILE A 168 -4.91 -5.81 10.14
N LEU A 169 -4.94 -5.48 11.43
CA LEU A 169 -5.62 -6.29 12.45
C LEU A 169 -7.14 -6.30 12.24
N PHE A 170 -7.73 -5.16 11.86
CA PHE A 170 -9.14 -5.07 11.48
C PHE A 170 -9.44 -6.00 10.30
N PHE A 171 -8.62 -5.97 9.24
CA PHE A 171 -8.79 -6.86 8.08
C PHE A 171 -8.66 -8.33 8.46
N GLN A 172 -7.79 -8.68 9.40
CA GLN A 172 -7.74 -10.05 9.92
C GLN A 172 -9.03 -10.41 10.66
N GLY A 173 -9.40 -9.65 11.70
CA GLY A 173 -10.54 -9.98 12.56
C GLY A 173 -11.89 -9.94 11.84
N PHE A 174 -12.10 -8.98 10.93
CA PHE A 174 -13.40 -8.76 10.27
C PHE A 174 -13.50 -9.38 8.88
N HIS A 175 -12.37 -9.62 8.19
CA HIS A 175 -12.38 -10.17 6.83
C HIS A 175 -11.66 -11.51 6.68
N ASN A 176 -10.99 -12.00 7.74
CA ASN A 176 -10.10 -13.16 7.68
C ASN A 176 -9.13 -13.05 6.50
N TRP A 177 -8.57 -11.86 6.28
CA TRP A 177 -7.95 -11.49 5.02
C TRP A 177 -6.75 -12.37 4.62
N THR A 178 -6.06 -12.96 5.61
CA THR A 178 -4.98 -13.93 5.35
C THR A 178 -5.46 -15.18 4.60
N LEU A 179 -6.73 -15.55 4.72
CA LEU A 179 -7.33 -16.69 4.02
C LEU A 179 -7.69 -16.37 2.56
N ASN A 180 -7.69 -15.09 2.17
CA ASN A 180 -8.08 -14.72 0.82
C ASN A 180 -6.98 -15.06 -0.20
N PRO A 181 -7.27 -15.81 -1.28
CA PRO A 181 -6.26 -16.20 -2.26
C PRO A 181 -5.68 -15.01 -3.03
N PHE A 182 -6.43 -13.92 -3.19
CA PHE A 182 -5.93 -12.69 -3.79
C PHE A 182 -4.86 -12.02 -2.91
N HIS A 183 -5.05 -12.06 -1.58
CA HIS A 183 -4.02 -11.62 -0.64
C HIS A 183 -2.78 -12.50 -0.73
N MET A 184 -2.94 -13.83 -0.75
CA MET A 184 -1.84 -14.79 -0.87
C MET A 184 -1.02 -14.57 -2.14
N MET A 185 -1.67 -14.32 -3.28
CA MET A 185 -0.99 -13.95 -4.53
C MET A 185 -0.24 -12.62 -4.41
N GLY A 186 -0.79 -11.64 -3.68
CA GLY A 186 -0.10 -10.40 -3.35
C GLY A 186 1.17 -10.63 -2.52
N VAL A 187 1.06 -11.44 -1.46
CA VAL A 187 2.21 -11.84 -0.63
C VAL A 187 3.27 -12.54 -1.47
N ALA A 188 2.88 -13.49 -2.32
CA ALA A 188 3.80 -14.19 -3.22
C ALA A 188 4.49 -13.21 -4.20
N GLY A 189 3.79 -12.22 -4.74
CA GLY A 189 4.39 -11.21 -5.61
C GLY A 189 5.36 -10.29 -4.89
N VAL A 190 5.05 -9.83 -3.67
CA VAL A 190 5.95 -8.95 -2.89
C VAL A 190 7.17 -9.71 -2.38
N LEU A 191 7.00 -10.87 -1.75
CA LEU A 191 8.12 -11.70 -1.29
C LEU A 191 8.94 -12.24 -2.47
N GLY A 192 8.26 -12.62 -3.56
CA GLY A 192 8.92 -13.01 -4.81
C GLY A 192 9.74 -11.88 -5.41
N ALA A 193 9.27 -10.63 -5.36
CA ALA A 193 10.04 -9.48 -5.81
C ALA A 193 11.26 -9.20 -4.93
N ALA A 194 11.13 -9.31 -3.61
CA ALA A 194 12.27 -9.19 -2.69
C ALA A 194 13.31 -10.29 -2.96
N LEU A 195 12.87 -11.53 -3.17
CA LEU A 195 13.73 -12.64 -3.58
C LEU A 195 14.42 -12.36 -4.91
N LEU A 196 13.68 -11.95 -5.94
CA LEU A 196 14.23 -11.65 -7.26
C LEU A 196 15.22 -10.48 -7.23
N CYS A 197 14.95 -9.44 -6.43
CA CYS A 197 15.86 -8.33 -6.23
C CYS A 197 17.17 -8.78 -5.60
N ALA A 198 17.10 -9.54 -4.51
CA ALA A 198 18.27 -10.03 -3.79
C ALA A 198 19.09 -11.02 -4.63
N ILE A 199 18.42 -12.03 -5.22
CA ILE A 199 19.10 -13.08 -5.99
C ILE A 199 19.72 -12.51 -7.26
N HIS A 200 19.07 -11.57 -7.95
CA HIS A 200 19.62 -10.96 -9.16
C HIS A 200 20.83 -10.10 -8.83
N GLY A 201 20.71 -9.18 -7.86
CA GLY A 201 21.82 -8.32 -7.43
C GLY A 201 23.03 -9.13 -6.99
N ALA A 202 22.82 -10.12 -6.12
CA ALA A 202 23.90 -11.00 -5.66
C ALA A 202 24.53 -11.81 -6.81
N THR A 203 23.74 -12.31 -7.76
CA THR A 203 24.27 -13.06 -8.90
C THR A 203 25.14 -12.19 -9.80
N VAL A 204 24.70 -10.96 -10.10
CA VAL A 204 25.46 -10.02 -10.93
C VAL A 204 26.82 -9.74 -10.28
N GLU A 205 26.81 -9.34 -9.01
CA GLU A 205 28.04 -9.02 -8.26
C GLU A 205 29.02 -10.19 -8.14
N ASN A 206 28.52 -11.44 -8.09
CA ASN A 206 29.36 -12.65 -7.98
C ASN A 206 29.70 -13.30 -9.33
N THR A 207 29.31 -12.68 -10.44
CA THR A 207 29.66 -13.14 -11.79
C THR A 207 30.26 -12.03 -12.66
N LEU A 208 30.74 -10.96 -12.02
CA LEU A 208 31.46 -9.87 -12.68
C LEU A 208 32.68 -10.41 -13.43
N PHE A 209 32.99 -9.78 -14.56
CA PHE A 209 34.30 -9.91 -15.17
C PHE A 209 35.34 -9.09 -14.39
N GLU A 210 36.60 -9.48 -14.48
CA GLU A 210 37.72 -8.70 -13.93
C GLU A 210 38.09 -7.60 -14.93
N ASP A 211 37.39 -6.47 -14.86
CA ASP A 211 37.54 -5.34 -15.78
C ASP A 211 38.49 -4.23 -15.23
N GLY A 212 39.21 -4.49 -14.14
CA GLY A 212 40.21 -3.58 -13.57
C GLY A 212 40.96 -4.18 -12.37
N ASP A 213 42.10 -3.59 -12.01
CA ASP A 213 43.06 -4.16 -11.03
C ASP A 213 42.66 -3.95 -9.55
N GLY A 214 41.56 -3.24 -9.29
CA GLY A 214 41.15 -2.88 -7.94
C GLY A 214 40.39 -4.00 -7.24
N ALA A 215 40.78 -4.33 -6.01
CA ALA A 215 40.01 -5.26 -5.17
C ALA A 215 38.57 -4.76 -4.87
N ASN A 216 38.34 -3.45 -4.97
CA ASN A 216 36.99 -2.86 -5.02
C ASN A 216 36.59 -2.68 -6.49
N THR A 217 35.62 -3.48 -6.91
CA THR A 217 35.26 -3.66 -8.33
C THR A 217 34.35 -2.57 -8.88
N PHE A 218 33.78 -1.67 -8.07
CA PHE A 218 32.83 -0.66 -8.56
C PHE A 218 33.42 0.30 -9.60
N ARG A 219 34.74 0.54 -9.57
CA ARG A 219 35.42 1.43 -10.52
C ARG A 219 35.71 0.77 -11.86
N ALA A 220 35.60 -0.56 -11.94
CA ALA A 220 35.81 -1.34 -13.15
C ALA A 220 34.56 -1.38 -14.05
N PHE A 221 33.72 -0.35 -14.00
CA PHE A 221 32.51 -0.22 -14.81
C PHE A 221 32.46 1.16 -15.47
N ASN A 222 32.09 1.17 -16.75
CA ASN A 222 31.85 2.40 -17.50
C ASN A 222 30.41 2.42 -18.04
N PRO A 223 29.59 3.44 -17.74
CA PRO A 223 28.22 3.55 -18.25
C PRO A 223 28.07 3.50 -19.77
N THR A 224 29.12 3.78 -20.54
CA THR A 224 29.11 3.76 -22.01
C THR A 224 29.77 2.53 -22.63
N GLN A 225 30.17 1.52 -21.83
CA GLN A 225 30.78 0.29 -22.36
C GLN A 225 29.76 -0.55 -23.16
N ALA A 226 30.24 -1.29 -24.16
CA ALA A 226 29.38 -2.13 -25.00
C ALA A 226 29.17 -3.53 -24.40
N GLU A 227 30.17 -4.00 -23.65
CA GLU A 227 30.26 -5.33 -23.08
C GLU A 227 29.40 -5.47 -21.83
N GLU A 228 28.83 -6.66 -21.63
CA GLU A 228 28.19 -6.98 -20.35
C GLU A 228 29.23 -7.07 -19.23
N THR A 229 28.99 -6.41 -18.10
CA THR A 229 29.92 -6.39 -16.96
C THR A 229 29.97 -7.71 -16.17
N TYR A 230 29.06 -8.65 -16.46
CA TYR A 230 28.96 -9.94 -15.79
C TYR A 230 28.64 -11.08 -16.76
N SER A 231 29.16 -12.27 -16.48
CA SER A 231 28.99 -13.47 -17.31
C SER A 231 27.62 -14.13 -17.12
N MET A 232 26.73 -13.96 -18.10
CA MET A 232 25.44 -14.65 -18.10
C MET A 232 25.58 -16.18 -18.18
N VAL A 233 26.60 -16.67 -18.88
CA VAL A 233 26.84 -18.10 -19.05
C VAL A 233 27.25 -18.75 -17.73
N THR A 234 28.15 -18.09 -16.97
CA THR A 234 28.57 -18.57 -15.64
C THR A 234 27.39 -18.53 -14.67
N ALA A 235 26.63 -17.44 -14.64
CA ALA A 235 25.43 -17.32 -13.83
C ALA A 235 24.39 -18.40 -14.17
N ASN A 236 24.15 -18.64 -15.46
CA ASN A 236 23.23 -19.67 -15.93
C ASN A 236 23.66 -21.06 -15.49
N ARG A 237 24.94 -21.41 -15.68
CA ARG A 237 25.48 -22.71 -15.25
C ARG A 237 25.35 -22.89 -13.75
N PHE A 238 25.76 -21.89 -12.96
CA PHE A 238 25.65 -21.91 -11.51
C PHE A 238 24.22 -22.23 -11.06
N TRP A 239 23.25 -21.44 -11.50
CA TRP A 239 21.85 -21.66 -11.10
C TRP A 239 21.24 -22.94 -11.66
N SER A 240 21.64 -23.37 -12.86
CA SER A 240 21.17 -24.65 -13.43
C SER A 240 21.67 -25.83 -12.60
N GLN A 241 22.90 -25.77 -12.09
CA GLN A 241 23.45 -26.82 -11.23
C GLN A 241 22.90 -26.77 -9.80
N ILE A 242 22.70 -25.57 -9.25
CA ILE A 242 22.26 -25.38 -7.85
C ILE A 242 20.75 -25.54 -7.69
N PHE A 243 19.96 -24.95 -8.58
CA PHE A 243 18.49 -24.86 -8.47
C PHE A 243 17.76 -25.65 -9.57
N GLY A 244 18.48 -26.32 -10.47
CA GLY A 244 17.91 -27.13 -11.55
C GLY A 244 17.39 -26.33 -12.75
N VAL A 245 17.18 -25.01 -12.59
CA VAL A 245 16.75 -24.09 -13.64
C VAL A 245 17.47 -22.76 -13.52
N ALA A 246 17.67 -22.08 -14.65
CA ALA A 246 18.25 -20.75 -14.67
C ALA A 246 17.70 -19.89 -15.81
N PHE A 247 17.72 -18.58 -15.62
CA PHE A 247 17.52 -17.66 -16.72
C PHE A 247 18.64 -17.83 -17.76
N SER A 248 18.29 -17.82 -19.04
CA SER A 248 19.23 -17.80 -20.17
C SER A 248 19.04 -16.58 -21.07
N ASN A 249 18.00 -15.78 -20.83
CA ASN A 249 17.68 -14.58 -21.59
C ASN A 249 17.52 -13.38 -20.64
N LYS A 250 18.43 -12.39 -20.77
CA LYS A 250 18.43 -11.20 -19.92
C LYS A 250 17.16 -10.36 -20.05
N ARG A 251 16.58 -10.25 -21.26
CA ARG A 251 15.34 -9.49 -21.48
C ARG A 251 14.15 -10.13 -20.76
N TRP A 252 14.04 -11.45 -20.81
CA TRP A 252 13.01 -12.20 -20.07
C TRP A 252 13.19 -12.02 -18.56
N LEU A 253 14.42 -12.15 -18.05
CA LEU A 253 14.73 -11.95 -16.63
C LEU A 253 14.20 -10.60 -16.14
N HIS A 254 14.55 -9.50 -16.81
CA HIS A 254 14.16 -8.16 -16.37
C HIS A 254 12.65 -7.89 -16.55
N PHE A 255 12.02 -8.47 -17.58
CA PHE A 255 10.56 -8.43 -17.69
C PHE A 255 9.88 -9.20 -16.56
N PHE A 256 10.41 -10.35 -16.17
CA PHE A 256 9.89 -11.15 -15.06
C PHE A 256 10.02 -10.42 -13.71
N MET A 257 11.13 -9.70 -13.49
CA MET A 257 11.32 -8.82 -12.33
C MET A 257 10.27 -7.69 -12.26
N LEU A 258 9.77 -7.20 -13.39
CA LEU A 258 8.63 -6.29 -13.43
C LEU A 258 7.33 -7.04 -13.15
N PHE A 259 7.11 -8.16 -13.83
CA PHE A 259 5.85 -8.90 -13.83
C PHE A 259 5.44 -9.39 -12.43
N VAL A 260 6.36 -9.98 -11.67
CA VAL A 260 6.06 -10.60 -10.36
C VAL A 260 5.47 -9.60 -9.33
N PRO A 261 6.15 -8.49 -8.96
CA PRO A 261 5.60 -7.53 -8.01
C PRO A 261 4.36 -6.82 -8.51
N VAL A 262 4.33 -6.48 -9.81
CA VAL A 262 3.20 -5.77 -10.41
C VAL A 262 1.95 -6.63 -10.36
N THR A 263 2.05 -7.89 -10.81
CA THR A 263 0.92 -8.82 -10.80
C THR A 263 0.45 -9.10 -9.38
N GLY A 264 1.36 -9.35 -8.43
CA GLY A 264 0.97 -9.56 -7.03
C GLY A 264 0.18 -8.39 -6.44
N SER A 265 0.65 -7.17 -6.66
CA SER A 265 -0.03 -5.95 -6.18
C SER A 265 -1.41 -5.76 -6.82
N TRP A 266 -1.56 -6.11 -8.11
CA TRP A 266 -2.85 -6.11 -8.78
C TRP A 266 -3.79 -7.18 -8.22
N MET A 267 -3.29 -8.37 -7.89
CA MET A 267 -4.10 -9.41 -7.28
C MET A 267 -4.62 -8.98 -5.91
N SER A 268 -3.77 -8.42 -5.04
CA SER A 268 -4.22 -7.94 -3.73
C SER A 268 -5.28 -6.83 -3.85
N ALA A 269 -5.11 -5.90 -4.79
CA ALA A 269 -6.10 -4.86 -5.07
C ALA A 269 -7.48 -5.44 -5.44
N ILE A 270 -7.53 -6.48 -6.27
CA ILE A 270 -8.79 -7.17 -6.64
C ILE A 270 -9.48 -7.74 -5.39
N GLY A 271 -8.73 -8.41 -4.51
CA GLY A 271 -9.34 -8.97 -3.31
C GLY A 271 -9.86 -7.88 -2.35
N VAL A 272 -9.18 -6.74 -2.25
CA VAL A 272 -9.67 -5.57 -1.48
C VAL A 272 -10.96 -5.00 -2.06
N VAL A 273 -11.12 -4.97 -3.39
CA VAL A 273 -12.39 -4.59 -4.02
C VAL A 273 -13.53 -5.54 -3.61
N GLY A 274 -13.26 -6.85 -3.48
CA GLY A 274 -14.23 -7.80 -2.92
C GLY A 274 -14.57 -7.48 -1.45
N LEU A 275 -13.56 -7.16 -0.65
CA LEU A 275 -13.76 -6.78 0.75
C LEU A 275 -14.55 -5.48 0.93
N ALA A 276 -14.51 -4.56 -0.05
CA ALA A 276 -15.37 -3.38 -0.07
C ALA A 276 -16.86 -3.75 0.04
N LEU A 277 -17.25 -4.91 -0.51
CA LEU A 277 -18.62 -5.42 -0.49
C LEU A 277 -18.83 -6.49 0.59
N ASN A 278 -17.88 -6.65 1.51
CA ASN A 278 -17.84 -7.77 2.45
C ASN A 278 -17.85 -9.16 1.77
N LEU A 279 -17.48 -9.24 0.49
CA LEU A 279 -17.35 -10.49 -0.25
C LEU A 279 -16.00 -11.14 0.09
N ARG A 280 -16.00 -11.87 1.19
CA ARG A 280 -14.81 -12.44 1.84
C ARG A 280 -14.61 -13.89 1.43
N ALA A 281 -13.35 -14.33 1.43
CA ALA A 281 -13.04 -15.75 1.63
C ALA A 281 -12.92 -15.99 3.14
N TYR A 282 -14.03 -15.85 3.85
CA TYR A 282 -14.02 -15.88 5.31
C TYR A 282 -13.96 -17.32 5.84
N ASP A 283 -14.73 -18.21 5.22
CA ASP A 283 -14.92 -19.58 5.67
C ASP A 283 -14.70 -20.65 4.60
N PHE A 284 -14.46 -21.87 5.07
CA PHE A 284 -14.63 -23.07 4.27
C PHE A 284 -15.84 -23.84 4.78
N VAL A 285 -16.95 -23.79 4.05
CA VAL A 285 -18.24 -24.41 4.47
C VAL A 285 -18.08 -25.89 4.86
N SER A 286 -17.23 -26.65 4.19
CA SER A 286 -16.98 -28.06 4.54
C SER A 286 -16.28 -28.23 5.89
N GLN A 287 -15.40 -27.30 6.28
CA GLN A 287 -14.79 -27.28 7.62
C GLN A 287 -15.82 -26.91 8.68
N GLU A 288 -16.67 -25.91 8.40
CA GLU A 288 -17.73 -25.48 9.33
C GLU A 288 -18.75 -26.60 9.60
N ILE A 289 -19.22 -27.29 8.56
CA ILE A 289 -20.14 -28.43 8.71
C ILE A 289 -19.52 -29.51 9.57
N ARG A 290 -18.26 -29.89 9.29
CA ARG A 290 -17.58 -30.93 10.04
C ARG A 290 -17.36 -30.52 11.51
N ALA A 291 -16.86 -29.32 11.76
CA ALA A 291 -16.60 -28.83 13.12
C ALA A 291 -17.90 -28.63 13.94
N ALA A 292 -19.02 -28.33 13.28
CA ALA A 292 -20.32 -28.23 13.94
C ALA A 292 -20.88 -29.60 14.35
N GLU A 293 -20.64 -30.65 13.57
CA GLU A 293 -21.12 -32.01 13.84
C GLU A 293 -20.17 -32.80 14.77
N ASP A 294 -18.87 -32.50 14.73
CA ASP A 294 -17.81 -33.23 15.43
C ASP A 294 -16.99 -32.26 16.31
N PRO A 295 -17.31 -32.16 17.63
CA PRO A 295 -16.63 -31.26 18.56
C PRO A 295 -15.13 -31.55 18.76
N GLU A 296 -14.66 -32.73 18.34
CA GLU A 296 -13.23 -33.07 18.38
C GLU A 296 -12.50 -32.65 17.09
N SER A 297 -13.23 -32.16 16.08
CA SER A 297 -12.64 -31.70 14.83
C SER A 297 -12.04 -30.30 14.99
N GLU A 298 -10.71 -30.24 15.08
CA GLU A 298 -9.95 -29.01 15.19
C GLU A 298 -8.88 -28.90 14.10
N THR A 299 -8.75 -27.72 13.48
CA THR A 299 -7.68 -27.41 12.52
C THR A 299 -7.12 -26.01 12.78
N PHE A 300 -5.98 -25.67 12.18
CA PHE A 300 -5.47 -24.29 12.25
C PHE A 300 -6.46 -23.26 11.71
N TYR A 301 -7.30 -23.65 10.74
CA TYR A 301 -8.36 -22.80 10.23
C TYR A 301 -9.38 -22.47 11.34
N THR A 302 -9.94 -23.46 12.05
CA THR A 302 -10.93 -23.20 13.12
C THR A 302 -10.32 -22.43 14.28
N LYS A 303 -9.05 -22.69 14.62
CA LYS A 303 -8.30 -21.92 15.63
C LYS A 303 -8.17 -20.44 15.26
N ASN A 304 -7.93 -20.12 13.99
CA ASN A 304 -7.85 -18.73 13.54
C ASN A 304 -9.21 -18.02 13.58
N ILE A 305 -10.32 -18.74 13.39
CA ILE A 305 -11.66 -18.17 13.54
C ILE A 305 -11.90 -17.70 14.99
N LEU A 306 -11.49 -18.49 15.99
CA LEU A 306 -11.55 -18.11 17.41
C LEU A 306 -10.72 -16.84 17.71
N LEU A 307 -9.53 -16.72 17.12
CA LEU A 307 -8.72 -15.51 17.26
C LEU A 307 -9.42 -14.29 16.64
N ASN A 308 -10.06 -14.46 15.48
CA ASN A 308 -10.80 -13.40 14.82
C ASN A 308 -12.02 -12.95 15.65
N GLU A 309 -12.72 -13.88 16.29
CA GLU A 309 -13.81 -13.58 17.23
C GLU A 309 -13.33 -12.74 18.41
N GLY A 310 -12.20 -13.12 19.00
CA GLY A 310 -11.52 -12.33 20.03
C GLY A 310 -11.21 -10.92 19.53
N ILE A 311 -10.54 -10.78 18.38
CA ILE A 311 -10.22 -9.47 17.80
C ILE A 311 -11.47 -8.60 17.67
N ARG A 312 -12.55 -9.12 17.07
CA ARG A 312 -13.78 -8.35 16.86
C ARG A 312 -14.41 -7.89 18.17
N ALA A 313 -14.63 -8.80 19.12
CA ALA A 313 -15.32 -8.47 20.36
C ALA A 313 -14.52 -7.49 21.23
N TRP A 314 -13.20 -7.68 21.29
CA TRP A 314 -12.32 -6.88 22.15
C TRP A 314 -11.96 -5.52 21.56
N MET A 315 -11.90 -5.38 20.23
CA MET A 315 -11.56 -4.10 19.61
C MET A 315 -12.80 -3.23 19.32
N ALA A 316 -13.93 -3.82 18.92
CA ALA A 316 -15.03 -3.09 18.27
C ALA A 316 -15.59 -1.93 19.10
N ALA A 317 -15.70 -2.09 20.42
CA ALA A 317 -16.31 -1.06 21.28
C ALA A 317 -15.54 0.28 21.25
N GLN A 318 -14.21 0.22 21.23
CA GLN A 318 -13.36 1.42 21.15
C GLN A 318 -13.11 1.83 19.69
N ASP A 319 -13.02 0.84 18.81
CA ASP A 319 -12.62 1.00 17.41
C ASP A 319 -13.76 1.50 16.50
N GLN A 320 -15.01 1.31 16.95
CA GLN A 320 -16.24 1.75 16.28
C GLN A 320 -17.11 2.53 17.28
N PRO A 321 -16.62 3.70 17.76
CA PRO A 321 -17.29 4.42 18.84
C PRO A 321 -18.70 4.92 18.46
N HIS A 322 -18.99 5.04 17.16
CA HIS A 322 -20.31 5.41 16.66
C HIS A 322 -21.38 4.33 16.89
N GLU A 323 -20.99 3.07 17.10
CA GLU A 323 -21.92 1.97 17.39
C GLU A 323 -22.34 1.93 18.87
N ASN A 324 -21.65 2.69 19.75
CA ASN A 324 -21.91 2.72 21.19
C ASN A 324 -22.02 1.32 21.84
N LEU A 325 -21.16 0.39 21.39
CA LEU A 325 -21.18 -1.00 21.84
C LEU A 325 -20.77 -1.08 23.31
N ILE A 326 -21.61 -1.72 24.11
CA ILE A 326 -21.32 -2.08 25.50
C ILE A 326 -21.44 -3.59 25.58
N PHE A 327 -20.29 -4.27 25.66
CA PHE A 327 -20.23 -5.71 25.90
C PHE A 327 -19.96 -5.96 27.37
N PRO A 328 -20.94 -6.52 28.12
CA PRO A 328 -20.69 -7.01 29.48
C PRO A 328 -19.51 -7.99 29.53
N GLU A 329 -18.79 -8.06 30.65
CA GLU A 329 -17.64 -8.96 30.78
C GLU A 329 -17.98 -10.43 30.47
N GLU A 330 -19.18 -10.85 30.84
CA GLU A 330 -19.66 -12.23 30.65
C GLU A 330 -19.85 -12.64 29.18
N VAL A 331 -19.97 -11.69 28.25
CA VAL A 331 -20.13 -11.98 26.81
C VAL A 331 -18.83 -11.88 26.02
N LEU A 332 -17.74 -11.43 26.64
CA LEU A 332 -16.44 -11.32 25.96
C LEU A 332 -15.83 -12.72 25.78
N PRO A 333 -15.54 -13.15 24.54
CA PRO A 333 -14.97 -14.47 24.29
C PRO A 333 -13.55 -14.53 24.88
N ARG A 334 -13.32 -15.52 25.74
CA ARG A 334 -12.04 -15.76 26.43
C ARG A 334 -11.74 -17.25 26.49
N GLY A 335 -10.46 -17.59 26.34
CA GLY A 335 -9.96 -18.90 26.73
C GLY A 335 -9.90 -19.02 28.26
N ASN A 336 -9.61 -20.22 28.76
CA ASN A 336 -9.47 -20.40 30.21
C ASN A 336 -8.30 -19.57 30.76
N ALA A 337 -8.50 -18.95 31.93
CA ALA A 337 -7.55 -18.14 32.71
C ALA A 337 -7.06 -16.80 32.14
N LEU A 338 -6.99 -16.61 30.82
CA LEU A 338 -6.64 -15.33 30.18
C LEU A 338 -7.82 -14.37 30.14
#